data_AF-A0A4P9Z8A4-F1
#
_entry.id   AF-A0A4P9Z8A4-F1
#
_cell.length_a   1.000
_cell.length_b   1.000
_cell.length_c   1.000
_cell.angle_alpha   90.00
_cell.angle_beta   90.00
_cell.angle_gamma   90.00
#
_symmetry.space_group_name_H-M   'P 1'
#
loop_
_entity.id
_entity.type
_entity.pdbx_description
1 polymer ?
#
loop_
_entity_poly.entity_id
_entity_poly.type
_entity_poly.pdbx_seq_one_letter_code
_entity_poly.pdbx_strand_id
1 'polypeptide(L)'
;MLQQPLRFRETELSLLSSFISDDCATLVPNVIVQGYKSAGKTTVVRQFLEQLGVNHTIVNCDEFLTQKLLLQKCLHRIRYDTGVDLLEYQQVFMYKGIEASLESVLCETFHQFLMTLEQFVLETNYTAPHVLVLDRFDQCLDQTNDLFRSFLRMREHSRIRNITVVFVTSHELPREIAPFSTPQVHFPPYSQDQAVAILADSYPAEVTDGRIHKSIWHSFSKLVIELLFDYTGTDIFLLKDICGKLWPDFCSKVIE
;
A
#
# COMPACT_ATOMS: atom_id res chain seq x y z
N MET A 1 7.03 15.08 0.51
CA MET A 1 5.73 14.97 -0.17
C MET A 1 4.66 15.18 0.89
N LEU A 2 3.85 16.23 0.76
CA LEU A 2 2.87 16.63 1.78
C LEU A 2 1.89 15.47 2.06
N GLN A 3 1.89 14.96 3.30
CA GLN A 3 0.86 14.06 3.81
C GLN A 3 -0.48 14.80 3.71
N GLN A 4 -1.27 14.49 2.68
CA GLN A 4 -2.62 15.03 2.55
C GLN A 4 -3.49 14.45 3.67
N PRO A 5 -4.34 15.25 4.33
CA PRO A 5 -5.25 14.73 5.33
C PRO A 5 -6.19 13.69 4.70
N LEU A 6 -6.29 12.52 5.34
CA LEU A 6 -7.21 11.44 4.94
C LEU A 6 -8.65 11.87 5.18
N ARG A 7 -9.27 12.57 4.22
CA ARG A 7 -10.70 12.90 4.29
C ARG A 7 -11.57 11.79 3.70
N PHE A 8 -12.74 11.60 4.30
CA PHE A 8 -13.80 10.70 3.83
C PHE A 8 -13.46 9.20 3.83
N ARG A 9 -12.49 8.77 4.65
CA ARG A 9 -12.07 7.35 4.78
C ARG A 9 -12.10 6.82 6.21
N GLU A 10 -12.89 7.44 7.07
CA GLU A 10 -12.95 7.10 8.51
C GLU A 10 -13.48 5.69 8.75
N THR A 11 -14.46 5.25 7.96
CA THR A 11 -15.04 3.90 8.05
C THR A 11 -14.02 2.83 7.69
N GLU A 12 -13.25 3.03 6.62
CA GLU A 12 -12.24 2.11 6.14
C GLU A 12 -11.05 2.08 7.10
N LEU A 13 -10.67 3.22 7.67
CA LEU A 13 -9.66 3.30 8.73
C LEU A 13 -10.11 2.54 9.99
N SER A 14 -11.37 2.70 10.39
CA SER A 14 -11.93 1.96 11.53
C SER A 14 -11.99 0.44 11.27
N LEU A 15 -12.21 0.01 10.03
CA LEU A 15 -12.15 -1.40 9.67
C LEU A 15 -10.71 -1.91 9.66
N LEU A 16 -9.77 -1.15 9.10
CA LEU A 16 -8.35 -1.50 9.11
C LEU A 16 -7.80 -1.61 10.54
N SER A 17 -8.16 -0.69 11.44
CA SER A 17 -7.76 -0.75 12.84
C SER A 17 -8.34 -1.94 13.60
N SER A 18 -9.47 -2.49 13.14
CA SER A 18 -10.06 -3.70 13.73
C SER A 18 -9.31 -4.99 13.34
N PHE A 19 -8.62 -5.00 12.20
CA PHE A 19 -7.90 -6.18 11.68
C PHE A 19 -6.39 -6.13 11.95
N ILE A 20 -5.84 -4.93 12.02
CA ILE A 20 -4.41 -4.68 12.20
C ILE A 20 -4.22 -3.98 13.54
N SER A 21 -3.45 -4.61 14.42
CA SER A 21 -3.19 -4.15 15.78
C SER A 21 -1.72 -4.37 16.12
N ASP A 22 -1.25 -3.68 17.16
CA ASP A 22 0.13 -3.82 17.67
C ASP A 22 0.36 -5.13 18.45
N ASP A 23 -0.71 -5.86 18.77
CA ASP A 23 -0.60 -7.16 19.44
C ASP A 23 -0.65 -8.31 18.43
N CYS A 24 0.43 -9.11 18.39
CA CYS A 24 0.56 -10.33 17.59
C CYS A 24 -0.59 -11.34 17.80
N ALA A 25 -1.22 -11.38 18.98
CA ALA A 25 -2.31 -12.32 19.26
C ALA A 25 -3.63 -11.92 18.57
N THR A 26 -3.88 -10.62 18.42
CA THR A 26 -5.09 -10.07 17.79
C THR A 26 -4.97 -9.89 16.28
N LEU A 27 -3.73 -9.97 15.78
CA LEU A 27 -3.39 -9.67 14.41
C LEU A 27 -3.88 -10.73 13.41
N VAL A 28 -4.72 -10.30 12.46
CA VAL A 28 -5.26 -11.15 11.40
C VAL A 28 -4.15 -11.56 10.41
N PRO A 29 -4.10 -12.81 9.91
CA PRO A 29 -3.05 -13.27 8.98
C PRO A 29 -3.00 -12.53 7.65
N ASN A 30 -4.16 -12.31 7.05
CA ASN A 30 -4.27 -11.74 5.73
C ASN A 30 -5.41 -10.74 5.73
N VAL A 31 -5.21 -9.59 5.10
CA VAL A 31 -6.25 -8.58 4.90
C VAL A 31 -6.21 -8.15 3.45
N ILE A 32 -7.38 -8.05 2.82
CA ILE A 32 -7.47 -7.60 1.44
C ILE A 32 -8.08 -6.21 1.42
N VAL A 33 -7.37 -5.27 0.81
CA VAL A 33 -7.79 -3.90 0.59
C VAL A 33 -8.15 -3.75 -0.89
N GLN A 34 -9.44 -3.74 -1.18
CA GLN A 34 -9.97 -3.70 -2.54
C GLN A 34 -10.56 -2.34 -2.84
N GLY A 35 -10.38 -1.83 -4.05
CA GLY A 35 -11.10 -0.65 -4.52
C GLY A 35 -10.49 -0.09 -5.79
N TYR A 36 -11.11 0.89 -6.43
CA TYR A 36 -10.61 1.39 -7.72
C TYR A 36 -9.22 2.04 -7.60
N LYS A 37 -8.45 2.11 -8.71
CA LYS A 37 -7.05 2.61 -8.72
C LYS A 37 -6.91 3.98 -8.01
N SER A 38 -7.86 4.88 -8.24
CA SER A 38 -7.83 6.24 -7.71
C SER A 38 -8.49 6.45 -6.33
N ALA A 39 -8.85 5.38 -5.62
CA ALA A 39 -9.48 5.49 -4.30
C ALA A 39 -8.52 5.92 -3.17
N GLY A 40 -7.21 6.05 -3.44
CA GLY A 40 -6.21 6.48 -2.45
C GLY A 40 -5.80 5.40 -1.44
N LYS A 41 -6.04 4.13 -1.76
CA LYS A 41 -5.78 2.96 -0.90
C LYS A 41 -4.36 2.94 -0.32
N THR A 42 -3.35 3.06 -1.19
CA THR A 42 -1.93 3.05 -0.79
C THR A 42 -1.60 4.17 0.19
N THR A 43 -2.16 5.38 -0.02
CA THR A 43 -1.94 6.53 0.85
C THR A 43 -2.57 6.30 2.23
N VAL A 44 -3.81 5.78 2.26
CA VAL A 44 -4.54 5.47 3.50
C VAL A 44 -3.80 4.40 4.30
N VAL A 45 -3.44 3.28 3.65
CA VAL A 45 -2.75 2.17 4.31
C VAL A 45 -1.38 2.61 4.84
N ARG A 46 -0.60 3.36 4.05
CA ARG A 46 0.70 3.88 4.49
C ARG A 46 0.56 4.76 5.73
N GLN A 47 -0.31 5.76 5.68
CA GLN A 47 -0.49 6.68 6.78
C GLN A 47 -1.07 5.99 8.02
N PHE A 48 -1.97 5.01 7.84
CA PHE A 48 -2.48 4.19 8.93
C PHE A 48 -1.35 3.42 9.64
N LEU A 49 -0.45 2.79 8.89
CA LEU A 49 0.68 2.05 9.46
C LEU A 49 1.70 2.97 10.13
N GLU A 50 1.98 4.13 9.53
CA GLU A 50 2.81 5.19 10.14
C GLU A 50 2.22 5.68 11.47
N GLN A 51 0.90 5.85 11.55
CA GLN A 51 0.21 6.26 12.78
C GLN A 51 0.17 5.16 13.84
N LEU A 52 0.04 3.90 13.43
CA LEU A 52 0.02 2.75 14.33
C LEU A 52 1.42 2.49 14.94
N GLY A 53 2.49 2.90 14.25
CA GLY A 53 3.87 2.73 14.72
C GLY A 53 4.39 1.29 14.63
N VAL A 54 3.69 0.42 13.90
CA VAL A 54 4.06 -0.98 13.71
C VAL A 54 5.11 -1.10 12.60
N ASN A 55 6.05 -2.04 12.75
CA ASN A 55 7.02 -2.36 11.71
C ASN A 55 6.27 -2.82 10.46
N HIS A 56 6.53 -2.15 9.34
CA HIS A 56 5.83 -2.43 8.12
C HIS A 56 6.74 -2.31 6.91
N THR A 57 6.47 -3.18 5.94
CA THR A 57 7.17 -3.22 4.66
C THR A 57 6.15 -3.01 3.56
N ILE A 58 6.31 -1.95 2.78
CA ILE A 58 5.46 -1.70 1.61
C ILE A 58 6.24 -2.10 0.36
N VAL A 59 5.67 -2.96 -0.48
CA VAL A 59 6.26 -3.43 -1.74
C VAL A 59 5.30 -3.12 -2.89
N ASN A 60 5.78 -2.39 -3.88
CA ASN A 60 5.05 -2.10 -5.11
C ASN A 60 5.18 -3.29 -6.06
N CYS A 61 4.11 -4.05 -6.23
CA CYS A 61 4.12 -5.30 -6.99
C CYS A 61 4.20 -5.09 -8.51
N ASP A 62 3.84 -3.89 -9.00
CA ASP A 62 3.94 -3.48 -10.41
C ASP A 62 5.38 -3.26 -10.90
N GLU A 63 6.34 -3.09 -9.98
CA GLU A 63 7.76 -2.90 -10.31
C GLU A 63 8.46 -4.23 -10.67
N PHE A 64 7.83 -5.38 -10.38
CA PHE A 64 8.45 -6.69 -10.50
C PHE A 64 7.85 -7.52 -11.64
N LEU A 65 8.73 -7.93 -12.56
CA LEU A 65 8.36 -8.74 -13.73
C LEU A 65 8.18 -10.23 -13.40
N THR A 66 8.80 -10.73 -12.33
CA THR A 66 8.78 -12.15 -11.96
C THR A 66 8.52 -12.34 -10.47
N GLN A 67 7.88 -13.45 -10.12
CA GLN A 67 7.66 -13.86 -8.72
C GLN A 67 8.97 -13.89 -7.92
N LYS A 68 10.05 -14.37 -8.53
CA LYS A 68 11.38 -14.43 -7.90
C LYS A 68 11.84 -13.05 -7.41
N LEU A 69 11.74 -12.02 -8.25
CA LEU A 69 12.17 -10.66 -7.89
C LEU A 69 11.29 -10.08 -6.77
N LEU A 70 9.98 -10.31 -6.83
CA LEU A 70 9.05 -9.87 -5.79
C LEU A 70 9.41 -10.51 -4.44
N LEU A 71 9.59 -11.83 -4.39
CA LEU A 71 9.93 -12.56 -3.15
C LEU A 71 11.26 -12.12 -2.56
N GLN A 72 12.29 -11.93 -3.40
CA GLN A 72 13.59 -11.43 -2.98
C GLN A 72 13.49 -10.05 -2.35
N LYS A 73 12.71 -9.15 -2.96
CA LYS A 73 12.52 -7.80 -2.46
C LYS A 73 11.67 -7.74 -1.20
N CYS A 74 10.64 -8.57 -1.08
CA CYS A 74 9.90 -8.74 0.17
C CYS A 74 10.85 -9.17 1.30
N LEU A 75 11.66 -10.21 1.10
CA LEU A 75 12.59 -10.69 2.12
C LEU A 75 13.62 -9.62 2.51
N HIS A 76 14.27 -8.99 1.53
CA HIS A 76 15.27 -7.95 1.78
C HIS A 76 14.66 -6.77 2.55
N ARG A 77 13.48 -6.27 2.14
CA ARG A 77 12.84 -5.16 2.83
C ARG A 77 12.37 -5.55 4.22
N ILE A 78 11.78 -6.73 4.42
CA ILE A 78 11.40 -7.20 5.76
C ILE A 78 12.63 -7.18 6.68
N ARG A 79 13.76 -7.76 6.25
CA ARG A 79 15.00 -7.79 7.05
C ARG A 79 15.50 -6.38 7.41
N TYR A 80 15.42 -5.44 6.47
CA TYR A 80 15.83 -4.06 6.68
C TYR A 80 14.87 -3.31 7.62
N ASP A 81 13.56 -3.43 7.39
CA ASP A 81 12.51 -2.71 8.13
C ASP A 81 12.31 -3.27 9.55
N THR A 82 12.75 -4.50 9.81
CA THR A 82 12.80 -5.09 11.16
C THR A 82 13.77 -4.32 12.08
N GLY A 83 14.74 -3.58 11.50
CA GLY A 83 15.71 -2.79 12.25
C GLY A 83 16.73 -3.64 13.04
N VAL A 84 16.83 -4.93 12.74
CA VAL A 84 17.84 -5.82 13.33
C VAL A 84 19.19 -5.52 12.69
N ASP A 85 20.22 -5.32 13.50
CA ASP A 85 21.58 -5.07 13.04
C ASP A 85 22.10 -6.27 12.24
N LEU A 86 22.06 -6.16 10.91
CA LEU A 86 22.52 -7.17 9.97
C LEU A 86 24.05 -7.44 10.09
N LEU A 87 24.77 -6.60 10.83
CA LEU A 87 26.19 -6.77 11.16
C LEU A 87 26.41 -7.77 12.30
N GLU A 88 25.48 -7.86 13.26
CA GLU A 88 25.47 -8.91 14.29
C GLU A 88 24.78 -10.19 13.81
N TYR A 89 23.99 -10.09 12.75
CA TYR A 89 23.34 -11.21 12.07
C TYR A 89 24.38 -12.10 11.38
N GLN A 90 24.98 -13.00 12.16
CA GLN A 90 25.71 -14.15 11.64
C GLN A 90 24.69 -15.25 11.37
N GLN A 91 24.45 -15.59 10.09
CA GLN A 91 23.60 -16.72 9.74
C GLN A 91 24.20 -18.01 10.31
N VAL A 92 23.61 -18.50 11.40
CA VAL A 92 24.12 -19.67 12.13
C VAL A 92 23.65 -20.97 11.46
N PHE A 93 22.48 -20.96 10.80
CA PHE A 93 21.90 -22.17 10.22
C PHE A 93 21.98 -22.21 8.69
N MET A 94 23.01 -22.84 8.13
CA MET A 94 23.03 -23.11 6.68
C MET A 94 22.17 -24.33 6.33
N TYR A 95 21.06 -24.14 5.62
CA TYR A 95 20.42 -25.25 4.92
C TYR A 95 21.06 -25.41 3.52
N LYS A 96 21.76 -26.53 3.30
CA LYS A 96 22.43 -26.94 2.03
C LYS A 96 23.76 -26.29 1.63
N GLY A 97 24.52 -25.68 2.55
CA GLY A 97 25.94 -25.34 2.27
C GLY A 97 26.19 -24.35 1.12
N ILE A 98 25.16 -23.60 0.70
CA ILE A 98 25.29 -22.53 -0.29
C ILE A 98 25.60 -21.26 0.51
N GLU A 99 26.80 -20.70 0.30
CA GLU A 99 27.20 -19.41 0.87
C GLU A 99 26.08 -18.40 0.64
N ALA A 100 25.54 -17.87 1.72
CA ALA A 100 24.47 -16.89 1.73
C ALA A 100 24.92 -15.48 1.32
N SER A 101 25.88 -15.39 0.40
CA SER A 101 26.38 -14.15 -0.16
C SER A 101 25.47 -13.60 -1.28
N LEU A 102 24.45 -14.35 -1.70
CA LEU A 102 23.55 -13.96 -2.78
C LEU A 102 22.09 -14.20 -2.41
N GLU A 103 21.43 -13.14 -1.92
CA GLU A 103 19.96 -13.05 -1.81
C GLU A 103 19.25 -13.41 -3.13
N SER A 104 19.96 -13.28 -4.25
CA SER A 104 19.49 -13.64 -5.60
C SER A 104 19.27 -15.15 -5.82
N VAL A 105 19.79 -16.02 -4.96
CA VAL A 105 19.67 -17.49 -5.07
C VAL A 105 18.61 -18.07 -4.12
N LEU A 106 18.28 -17.36 -3.03
CA LEU A 106 17.53 -17.92 -1.89
C LEU A 106 15.99 -17.83 -1.99
N CYS A 107 15.43 -17.28 -3.07
CA CYS A 107 13.99 -17.04 -3.19
C CYS A 107 13.48 -17.30 -4.62
N GLU A 108 13.84 -18.41 -5.23
CA GLU A 108 13.27 -18.80 -6.54
C GLU A 108 11.84 -19.30 -6.41
N THR A 109 11.52 -19.91 -5.26
CA THR A 109 10.19 -20.45 -4.96
C THR A 109 9.62 -19.85 -3.68
N PHE A 110 8.29 -19.85 -3.55
CA PHE A 110 7.61 -19.37 -2.34
C PHE A 110 8.03 -20.16 -1.09
N HIS A 111 8.27 -21.47 -1.22
CA HIS A 111 8.71 -22.31 -0.10
C HIS A 111 10.09 -21.89 0.40
N GLN A 112 11.05 -21.63 -0.49
CA GLN A 112 12.38 -21.13 -0.10
C GLN A 112 12.29 -19.76 0.59
N PHE A 113 11.44 -18.87 0.09
CA PHE A 113 11.14 -17.59 0.75
C PHE A 113 10.64 -17.81 2.18
N LEU A 114 9.64 -18.68 2.37
CA LEU A 114 9.06 -18.98 3.68
C LEU A 114 10.10 -19.59 4.64
N MET A 115 10.90 -20.56 4.18
CA MET A 115 11.97 -21.16 4.98
C MET A 115 13.04 -20.14 5.40
N THR A 116 13.45 -19.26 4.48
CA THR A 116 14.45 -18.22 4.78
C THR A 116 13.89 -17.19 5.75
N LEU A 117 12.60 -16.85 5.63
CA LEU A 117 11.93 -15.96 6.56
C LEU A 117 11.80 -16.59 7.95
N GLU A 118 11.39 -17.87 8.04
CA GLU A 118 11.32 -18.59 9.31
C GLU A 118 12.68 -18.65 10.01
N GLN A 119 13.73 -18.95 9.26
CA GLN A 119 15.08 -18.96 9.79
C GLN A 119 15.47 -17.58 10.31
N PHE A 120 15.21 -16.52 9.56
CA PHE A 120 15.47 -15.15 10.00
C PHE A 120 14.74 -14.82 11.30
N VAL A 121 13.45 -15.15 11.40
CA VAL A 121 12.63 -14.89 12.61
C VAL A 121 13.15 -15.69 13.81
N LEU A 122 13.57 -16.95 13.61
CA LEU A 122 14.13 -17.80 14.66
C LEU A 122 15.50 -17.33 15.13
N GLU A 123 16.39 -16.96 14.21
CA GLU A 123 17.75 -16.50 14.54
C GLU A 123 17.74 -15.14 15.25
N THR A 124 16.84 -14.24 14.83
CA THR A 124 16.71 -12.89 15.41
C THR A 124 15.78 -12.84 16.63
N ASN A 125 15.09 -13.94 16.95
CA ASN A 125 14.00 -13.99 17.95
C ASN A 125 12.98 -12.85 17.77
N TYR A 126 12.67 -12.51 16.52
CA TYR A 126 11.80 -11.39 16.20
C TYR A 126 10.34 -11.70 16.54
N THR A 127 9.82 -11.02 17.56
CA THR A 127 8.47 -11.25 18.12
C THR A 127 7.50 -10.09 17.89
N ALA A 128 7.98 -8.94 17.44
CA ALA A 128 7.14 -7.77 17.17
C ALA A 128 6.25 -8.00 15.94
N PRO A 129 5.04 -7.40 15.90
CA PRO A 129 4.17 -7.49 14.74
C PRO A 129 4.83 -6.83 13.51
N HIS A 130 4.67 -7.45 12.35
CA HIS A 130 5.16 -6.91 11.09
C HIS A 130 4.09 -6.97 10.01
N VAL A 131 3.83 -5.85 9.36
CA VAL A 131 2.84 -5.76 8.29
C VAL A 131 3.54 -5.69 6.93
N LEU A 132 3.40 -6.75 6.13
CA LEU A 132 3.82 -6.77 4.73
C LEU A 132 2.67 -6.28 3.85
N VAL A 133 2.81 -5.10 3.27
CA VAL A 133 1.85 -4.54 2.31
C VAL A 133 2.33 -4.82 0.89
N LEU A 134 1.53 -5.59 0.15
CA LEU A 134 1.73 -5.87 -1.27
C LEU A 134 0.81 -4.94 -2.08
N ASP A 135 1.37 -3.83 -2.57
CA ASP A 135 0.62 -2.82 -3.30
C ASP A 135 0.47 -3.17 -4.78
N ARG A 136 -0.72 -2.97 -5.35
CA ARG A 136 -1.08 -3.30 -6.73
C ARG A 136 -0.75 -4.74 -7.11
N PHE A 137 -1.05 -5.68 -6.20
CA PHE A 137 -0.75 -7.10 -6.42
C PHE A 137 -1.45 -7.68 -7.66
N ASP A 138 -2.59 -7.12 -8.04
CA ASP A 138 -3.34 -7.49 -9.25
C ASP A 138 -2.63 -7.11 -10.57
N GLN A 139 -1.65 -6.21 -10.53
CA GLN A 139 -0.91 -5.73 -11.71
C GLN A 139 0.45 -6.43 -11.89
N CYS A 140 0.77 -7.42 -11.06
CA CYS A 140 1.92 -8.28 -11.30
C CYS A 140 1.74 -9.07 -12.61
N LEU A 141 2.78 -9.09 -13.45
CA LEU A 141 2.79 -9.76 -14.77
C LEU A 141 2.90 -11.28 -14.69
N ASP A 142 3.13 -11.84 -13.50
CA ASP A 142 3.30 -13.28 -13.26
C ASP A 142 1.99 -13.93 -12.74
N GLN A 143 1.93 -15.26 -12.66
CA GLN A 143 0.73 -16.02 -12.22
C GLN A 143 0.32 -15.70 -10.77
N THR A 144 -0.35 -14.57 -10.59
CA THR A 144 -0.70 -13.97 -9.29
C THR A 144 -1.55 -14.89 -8.44
N ASN A 145 -2.42 -15.72 -9.03
CA ASN A 145 -3.34 -16.58 -8.30
C ASN A 145 -2.61 -17.57 -7.37
N ASP A 146 -1.59 -18.26 -7.87
CA ASP A 146 -0.88 -19.28 -7.09
C ASP A 146 -0.02 -18.64 -6.01
N LEU A 147 0.58 -17.50 -6.32
CA LEU A 147 1.31 -16.71 -5.35
C LEU A 147 0.37 -16.17 -4.25
N PHE A 148 -0.80 -15.65 -4.63
CA PHE A 148 -1.82 -15.15 -3.71
C PHE A 148 -2.25 -16.24 -2.74
N ARG A 149 -2.61 -17.43 -3.26
CA ARG A 149 -2.94 -18.61 -2.44
C ARG A 149 -1.81 -18.99 -1.49
N SER A 150 -0.58 -18.95 -1.98
CA SER A 150 0.61 -19.27 -1.18
C SER A 150 0.79 -18.30 -0.02
N PHE A 151 0.63 -16.99 -0.25
CA PHE A 151 0.65 -15.98 0.81
C PHE A 151 -0.53 -16.15 1.79
N LEU A 152 -1.74 -16.41 1.30
CA LEU A 152 -2.90 -16.65 2.17
C LEU A 152 -2.68 -17.81 3.13
N ARG A 153 -2.06 -18.90 2.63
CA ARG A 153 -1.73 -20.09 3.42
C ARG A 153 -0.39 -20.01 4.12
N MET A 154 0.28 -18.86 4.09
CA MET A 154 1.60 -18.69 4.72
C MET A 154 1.55 -19.05 6.20
N ARG A 155 0.53 -18.60 6.93
CA ARG A 155 0.36 -18.91 8.37
C ARG A 155 -0.01 -20.38 8.64
N GLU A 156 -0.48 -21.13 7.64
CA GLU A 156 -0.72 -22.58 7.76
C GLU A 156 0.58 -23.36 7.56
N HIS A 157 1.42 -22.90 6.63
CA HIS A 157 2.66 -23.54 6.25
C HIS A 157 3.87 -23.10 7.07
N SER A 158 3.74 -22.02 7.86
CA SER A 158 4.81 -21.49 8.69
C SER A 158 4.46 -21.41 10.18
N ARG A 159 5.49 -21.38 11.03
CA ARG A 159 5.39 -21.11 12.46
C ARG A 159 5.31 -19.61 12.79
N ILE A 160 5.44 -18.75 11.78
CA ILE A 160 5.45 -17.30 11.93
C ILE A 160 4.02 -16.82 12.23
N ARG A 161 3.84 -16.18 13.39
CA ARG A 161 2.55 -15.65 13.85
C ARG A 161 2.49 -14.13 13.89
N ASN A 162 3.64 -13.48 13.89
CA ASN A 162 3.78 -12.03 14.02
C ASN A 162 3.72 -11.29 12.68
N ILE A 163 3.71 -11.98 11.54
CA ILE A 163 3.63 -11.32 10.22
C ILE A 163 2.21 -11.38 9.68
N THR A 164 1.77 -10.25 9.12
CA THR A 164 0.50 -10.10 8.42
C THR A 164 0.71 -9.58 7.02
N VAL A 165 -0.02 -10.14 6.07
CA VAL A 165 0.04 -9.73 4.67
C VAL A 165 -1.21 -8.92 4.32
N VAL A 166 -1.00 -7.69 3.87
CA VAL A 166 -2.05 -6.80 3.37
C VAL A 166 -1.93 -6.72 1.86
N PHE A 167 -2.95 -7.18 1.15
CA PHE A 167 -2.99 -7.11 -0.31
C PHE A 167 -3.78 -5.88 -0.72
N VAL A 168 -3.18 -5.00 -1.52
CA VAL A 168 -3.92 -3.88 -2.14
C VAL A 168 -4.18 -4.25 -3.59
N THR A 169 -5.46 -4.41 -3.94
CA THR A 169 -5.88 -4.77 -5.30
C THR A 169 -6.83 -3.73 -5.87
N SER A 170 -6.74 -3.52 -7.18
CA SER A 170 -7.64 -2.60 -7.90
C SER A 170 -8.81 -3.31 -8.57
N HIS A 171 -8.58 -4.54 -9.01
CA HIS A 171 -9.60 -5.40 -9.62
C HIS A 171 -10.30 -6.31 -8.60
N GLU A 172 -11.43 -6.89 -9.04
CA GLU A 172 -12.11 -7.95 -8.30
C GLU A 172 -11.18 -9.15 -8.10
N LEU A 173 -11.30 -9.77 -6.91
CA LEU A 173 -10.49 -10.92 -6.57
C LEU A 173 -10.85 -12.11 -7.48
N PRO A 174 -9.84 -12.87 -7.94
CA PRO A 174 -10.06 -14.15 -8.60
C PRO A 174 -11.02 -15.05 -7.80
N ARG A 175 -11.99 -15.69 -8.48
CA ARG A 175 -12.94 -16.63 -7.86
C ARG A 175 -12.24 -17.77 -7.10
N GLU A 176 -11.04 -18.08 -7.54
CA GLU A 176 -10.09 -19.02 -6.94
C GLU A 176 -9.68 -18.71 -5.50
N ILE A 177 -9.89 -17.46 -5.06
CA ILE A 177 -9.55 -16.93 -3.74
C ILE A 177 -10.79 -16.79 -2.83
N ALA A 178 -11.99 -16.86 -3.41
CA ALA A 178 -13.25 -16.84 -2.68
C ALA A 178 -13.35 -17.82 -1.49
N PRO A 179 -12.77 -19.05 -1.51
CA PRO A 179 -12.91 -19.96 -0.37
C PRO A 179 -12.11 -19.56 0.88
N PHE A 180 -11.15 -18.63 0.80
CA PHE A 180 -10.22 -18.35 1.90
C PHE A 180 -10.76 -17.41 3.00
N SER A 181 -12.06 -17.08 2.99
CA SER A 181 -12.76 -16.28 4.01
C SER A 181 -11.93 -15.15 4.64
N THR A 182 -11.14 -14.45 3.82
CA THR A 182 -10.19 -13.43 4.27
C THR A 182 -10.92 -12.10 4.41
N PRO A 183 -10.71 -11.33 5.49
CA PRO A 183 -11.40 -10.05 5.65
C PRO A 183 -11.03 -9.09 4.52
N GLN A 184 -12.05 -8.43 4.00
CA GLN A 184 -11.93 -7.49 2.88
C GLN A 184 -12.39 -6.11 3.33
N VAL A 185 -11.55 -5.10 3.09
CA VAL A 185 -11.88 -3.69 3.26
C VAL A 185 -12.08 -3.09 1.88
N HIS A 186 -13.32 -2.74 1.57
CA HIS A 186 -13.67 -2.12 0.30
C HIS A 186 -13.55 -0.59 0.38
N PHE A 187 -12.79 -0.03 -0.55
CA PHE A 187 -12.61 1.40 -0.75
C PHE A 187 -13.50 1.86 -1.92
N PRO A 188 -14.69 2.43 -1.65
CA PRO A 188 -15.56 2.95 -2.68
C PRO A 188 -14.90 4.09 -3.46
N PRO A 189 -15.25 4.31 -4.73
CA PRO A 189 -14.79 5.47 -5.49
C PRO A 189 -15.32 6.77 -4.84
N TYR A 190 -14.57 7.86 -4.97
CA TYR A 190 -14.99 9.15 -4.41
C TYR A 190 -16.19 9.72 -5.16
N SER A 191 -17.14 10.31 -4.43
CA SER A 191 -18.20 11.10 -5.06
C SER A 191 -17.64 12.41 -5.61
N GLN A 192 -18.39 13.04 -6.51
CA GLN A 192 -18.03 14.36 -7.06
C GLN A 192 -17.78 15.39 -5.96
N ASP A 193 -18.69 15.48 -4.98
CA ASP A 193 -18.56 16.41 -3.85
C ASP A 193 -17.31 16.12 -2.99
N GLN A 194 -17.00 14.84 -2.77
CA GLN A 194 -15.79 14.43 -2.05
C GLN A 194 -14.53 14.80 -2.83
N ALA A 195 -14.52 14.61 -4.14
CA ALA A 195 -13.40 15.00 -4.99
C ALA A 195 -13.17 16.52 -4.97
N VAL A 196 -14.26 17.32 -5.01
CA VAL A 196 -14.20 18.79 -4.84
C VAL A 196 -13.58 19.16 -3.50
N ALA A 197 -14.05 18.56 -2.41
CA ALA A 197 -13.54 18.85 -1.08
C ALA A 197 -12.05 18.47 -0.91
N ILE A 198 -11.61 17.32 -1.46
CA ILE A 198 -10.22 16.88 -1.42
C ILE A 198 -9.30 17.82 -2.22
N LEU A 199 -9.74 18.26 -3.41
CA LEU A 199 -8.97 19.15 -4.27
C LEU A 199 -8.96 20.60 -3.75
N ALA A 200 -10.05 21.04 -3.12
CA ALA A 200 -10.13 22.35 -2.49
C ALA A 200 -9.11 22.53 -1.36
N ASP A 201 -8.74 21.46 -0.65
CA ASP A 201 -7.69 21.49 0.38
C ASP A 201 -6.28 21.46 -0.22
N SER A 202 -6.12 20.99 -1.46
CA SER A 202 -4.84 20.93 -2.15
C SER A 202 -4.51 22.28 -2.78
N TYR A 203 -4.17 23.27 -1.96
CA TYR A 203 -3.86 24.62 -2.43
C TYR A 203 -2.58 24.66 -3.28
N PRO A 204 -2.59 25.35 -4.42
CA PRO A 204 -1.37 25.70 -5.13
C PRO A 204 -0.60 26.81 -4.36
N ALA A 205 0.70 26.97 -4.66
CA ALA A 205 1.60 27.84 -3.90
C ALA A 205 1.10 29.30 -3.86
N GLU A 206 0.48 29.77 -4.94
CA GLU A 206 0.00 31.15 -5.10
C GLU A 206 -1.19 31.49 -4.18
N VAL A 207 -2.00 30.50 -3.81
CA VAL A 207 -3.09 30.63 -2.83
C VAL A 207 -2.54 30.59 -1.40
N THR A 208 -1.42 29.88 -1.21
CA THR A 208 -0.73 29.79 0.08
C THR A 208 0.00 31.09 0.43
N ASP A 209 0.49 31.80 -0.60
CA ASP A 209 1.13 33.12 -0.51
C ASP A 209 0.14 34.28 -0.23
N GLY A 210 -1.16 33.99 -0.12
CA GLY A 210 -2.19 34.97 0.22
C GLY A 210 -2.56 35.96 -0.90
N ARG A 211 -2.07 35.73 -2.13
CA ARG A 211 -2.35 36.60 -3.29
C ARG A 211 -3.77 36.44 -3.84
N ILE A 212 -4.37 35.27 -3.64
CA ILE A 212 -5.70 34.92 -4.14
C ILE A 212 -6.53 34.37 -2.99
N HIS A 213 -7.77 34.84 -2.85
CA HIS A 213 -8.67 34.38 -1.80
C HIS A 213 -9.04 32.90 -1.99
N LYS A 214 -9.02 32.11 -0.92
CA LYS A 214 -9.30 30.65 -0.96
C LYS A 214 -10.66 30.31 -1.59
N SER A 215 -11.62 31.23 -1.56
CA SER A 215 -12.92 31.08 -2.21
C SER A 215 -12.82 30.99 -3.73
N ILE A 216 -11.87 31.70 -4.36
CA ILE A 216 -11.66 31.67 -5.82
C ILE A 216 -11.15 30.29 -6.24
N TRP A 217 -10.18 29.74 -5.49
CA TRP A 217 -9.70 28.37 -5.69
C TRP A 217 -10.83 27.35 -5.56
N HIS A 218 -11.64 27.45 -4.50
CA HIS A 218 -12.75 26.53 -4.28
C HIS A 218 -13.80 26.60 -5.41
N SER A 219 -14.14 27.80 -5.88
CA SER A 219 -15.06 27.97 -7.02
C SER A 219 -14.47 27.43 -8.32
N PHE A 220 -13.18 27.66 -8.56
CA PHE A 220 -12.46 27.13 -9.71
C PHE A 220 -12.40 25.60 -9.69
N SER A 221 -11.98 25.00 -8.58
CA SER A 221 -11.90 23.54 -8.44
C SER A 221 -13.27 22.90 -8.62
N LYS A 222 -14.32 23.50 -8.04
CA LYS A 222 -15.69 23.04 -8.23
C LYS A 222 -16.10 23.04 -9.71
N LEU A 223 -15.87 24.13 -10.43
CA LEU A 223 -16.23 24.26 -11.85
C LEU A 223 -15.45 23.27 -12.72
N VAL A 224 -14.15 23.14 -12.50
CA VAL A 224 -13.30 22.22 -13.27
C VAL A 224 -13.74 20.77 -13.06
N ILE A 225 -14.05 20.39 -11.82
CA ILE A 225 -14.52 19.04 -11.51
C ILE A 225 -15.91 18.82 -12.09
N GLU A 226 -16.85 19.76 -11.97
CA GLU A 226 -18.18 19.65 -12.59
C GLU A 226 -18.13 19.44 -14.11
N LEU A 227 -17.20 20.09 -14.81
CA LEU A 227 -17.05 19.92 -16.25
C LEU A 227 -16.30 18.65 -16.66
N LEU A 228 -15.35 18.19 -15.84
CA LEU A 228 -14.46 17.09 -16.20
C LEU A 228 -14.83 15.76 -15.56
N PHE A 229 -15.71 15.73 -14.55
CA PHE A 229 -16.06 14.51 -13.82
C PHE A 229 -16.57 13.41 -14.77
N ASP A 230 -17.33 13.77 -15.80
CA ASP A 230 -17.82 12.85 -16.83
C ASP A 230 -16.70 12.22 -17.68
N TYR A 231 -15.55 12.90 -17.80
CA TYR A 231 -14.41 12.48 -18.62
C TYR A 231 -13.29 11.81 -17.82
N THR A 232 -12.95 12.35 -16.65
CA THR A 232 -11.86 11.84 -15.79
C THR A 232 -12.34 10.83 -14.75
N GLY A 233 -13.65 10.73 -14.53
CA GLY A 233 -14.23 9.92 -13.47
C GLY A 233 -13.72 10.33 -12.09
N THR A 234 -13.32 9.35 -11.29
CA THR A 234 -12.91 9.53 -9.89
C THR A 234 -11.41 9.64 -9.69
N ASP A 235 -10.65 9.93 -10.75
CA ASP A 235 -9.20 10.04 -10.67
C ASP A 235 -8.73 11.39 -10.12
N ILE A 236 -8.54 11.45 -8.80
CA ILE A 236 -8.08 12.65 -8.09
C ILE A 236 -6.70 13.12 -8.60
N PHE A 237 -5.80 12.20 -8.96
CA PHE A 237 -4.46 12.59 -9.42
C PHE A 237 -4.52 13.28 -10.78
N LEU A 238 -5.32 12.75 -11.70
CA LEU A 238 -5.54 13.36 -13.00
C LEU A 238 -6.24 14.72 -12.88
N LEU A 239 -7.28 14.81 -12.04
CA LEU A 239 -7.96 16.08 -11.76
C LEU A 239 -7.00 17.12 -11.18
N LYS A 240 -6.09 16.71 -10.29
CA LYS A 240 -5.06 17.60 -9.73
C LYS A 240 -4.08 18.10 -10.79
N ASP A 241 -3.61 17.23 -11.68
CA ASP A 241 -2.71 17.60 -12.77
C ASP A 241 -3.39 18.58 -13.75
N ILE A 242 -4.65 18.32 -14.09
CA ILE A 242 -5.44 19.21 -14.95
C ILE A 242 -5.67 20.56 -14.28
N CYS A 243 -6.06 20.58 -13.00
CA CYS A 243 -6.21 21.83 -12.25
C CYS A 243 -4.89 22.61 -12.22
N GLY A 244 -3.76 21.94 -12.01
CA GLY A 244 -2.43 22.56 -12.02
C GLY A 244 -2.05 23.17 -13.37
N LYS A 245 -2.48 22.56 -14.48
CA LYS A 245 -2.25 23.09 -15.84
C LYS A 245 -3.16 24.24 -16.22
N LEU A 246 -4.43 24.19 -15.80
CA LEU A 246 -5.43 25.23 -16.12
C LEU A 246 -5.34 26.46 -15.20
N TRP A 247 -4.77 26.30 -14.00
CA TRP A 247 -4.72 27.37 -13.01
C TRP A 247 -3.93 28.62 -13.47
N PRO A 248 -2.74 28.51 -14.10
CA PRO A 248 -2.00 29.68 -14.59
C PRO A 248 -2.77 30.48 -15.66
N ASP A 249 -3.44 29.78 -16.58
CA ASP A 249 -4.24 30.39 -17.64
C ASP A 249 -5.50 31.08 -17.11
N PHE A 250 -6.06 30.56 -16.01
CA PHE A 250 -7.15 31.23 -15.30
C PHE A 250 -6.66 32.48 -14.59
N CYS A 251 -5.52 32.40 -13.89
CA CYS A 251 -4.95 33.54 -13.17
C CYS A 251 -4.56 34.68 -14.12
N SER A 252 -4.00 34.38 -15.30
CA SER A 252 -3.64 35.42 -16.28
C SER A 252 -4.84 36.22 -16.78
N LYS A 253 -6.00 35.57 -16.97
CA LYS A 253 -7.24 36.20 -17.42
C LYS A 253 -8.02 36.93 -16.33
N VAL A 254 -7.75 36.63 -15.05
CA VAL A 254 -8.42 37.28 -13.90
C VAL A 254 -7.65 38.51 -13.41
N ILE A 255 -6.37 38.65 -13.80
CA ILE A 255 -5.51 39.79 -13.44
C ILE A 255 -5.52 40.89 -14.51
N GLU A 256 -6.12 40.66 -15.69
CA GLU A 256 -6.51 41.70 -16.66
C GLU A 256 -7.85 42.36 -16.29
#